data_AF-A0A9N9VPG6-F1
#
_entry.id   AF-A0A9N9VPG6-F1
#
_cell.length_a   1.000
_cell.length_b   1.000
_cell.length_c   1.000
_cell.angle_alpha   90.00
_cell.angle_beta   90.00
_cell.angle_gamma   90.00
#
_symmetry.space_group_name_H-M   'P 1'
#
loop_
_entity.id
_entity.type
_entity.pdbx_description
1 polymer ?
#
loop_
_entity_poly.entity_id
_entity_poly.type
_entity_poly.pdbx_seq_one_letter_code
_entity_poly.pdbx_strand_id
1 'polypeptide(L)'
;MSLQGLLPARIANVDALGRPRWALSITSVAGVFFAYLSLNEGGNEALNWFIAITSASFFSNWAIIGYSNLRFRQALKAQNDHLLDEEYGWKAAMGIFTPIYLIIVSTLLLVCLLYLAISPSGGSFTAPNFFQYTIGLLLIIVFSLTYKVIRRTKWVDPATADLTAGRNVLRVNEIHYLDGYARLPTWRRTLLSVGLSPAGGPKSE
;
A
#
# COMPACT_ATOMS: atom_id res chain seq x y z
N MET A 1 -12.47 -0.05 1.15
CA MET A 1 -12.89 1.36 1.31
C MET A 1 -14.40 1.55 1.31
N SER A 2 -15.13 1.17 0.26
CA SER A 2 -16.61 1.23 0.25
C SER A 2 -17.25 0.35 1.32
N LEU A 3 -16.78 -0.89 1.48
CA LEU A 3 -17.21 -1.80 2.57
C LEU A 3 -16.86 -1.28 3.98
N GLN A 4 -15.87 -0.40 4.07
CA GLN A 4 -15.44 0.22 5.34
C GLN A 4 -16.18 1.56 5.59
N GLY A 5 -17.18 1.91 4.77
CA GLY A 5 -17.95 3.15 4.88
C GLY A 5 -17.19 4.43 4.48
N LEU A 6 -16.02 4.31 3.84
CA LEU A 6 -15.20 5.45 3.44
C LEU A 6 -15.58 6.02 2.07
N LEU A 7 -16.31 5.26 1.25
CA LEU A 7 -16.77 5.66 -0.09
C LEU A 7 -18.23 5.25 -0.29
N PRO A 8 -18.99 5.94 -1.16
CA PRO A 8 -20.36 5.56 -1.49
C PRO A 8 -20.44 4.11 -1.98
N ALA A 9 -21.44 3.36 -1.47
CA ALA A 9 -21.62 1.94 -1.78
C ALA A 9 -21.76 1.66 -3.29
N ARG A 10 -22.31 2.62 -4.06
CA ARG A 10 -22.49 2.47 -5.52
C ARG A 10 -21.18 2.25 -6.29
N ILE A 11 -20.07 2.79 -5.81
CA ILE A 11 -18.75 2.60 -6.44
C ILE A 11 -18.26 1.16 -6.28
N ALA A 12 -18.74 0.45 -5.24
CA ALA A 12 -18.42 -0.95 -4.98
C ALA A 12 -19.17 -1.93 -5.90
N ASN A 13 -20.15 -1.47 -6.67
CA ASN A 13 -20.98 -2.35 -7.48
C ASN A 13 -20.15 -2.99 -8.59
N VAL A 14 -20.12 -4.32 -8.56
CA VAL A 14 -19.49 -5.17 -9.57
C VAL A 14 -20.55 -5.77 -10.50
N ASP A 15 -20.16 -5.99 -11.74
CA ASP A 15 -20.96 -6.73 -12.72
C ASP A 15 -21.01 -8.23 -12.38
N ALA A 16 -21.86 -9.00 -13.06
CA ALA A 16 -22.00 -10.45 -12.87
C ALA A 16 -20.69 -11.23 -13.10
N LEU A 17 -19.77 -10.68 -13.91
CA LEU A 17 -18.43 -11.20 -14.16
C LEU A 17 -17.37 -10.68 -13.16
N GLY A 18 -17.76 -9.98 -12.10
CA GLY A 18 -16.85 -9.45 -11.07
C GLY A 18 -16.15 -8.14 -11.44
N ARG A 19 -16.53 -7.47 -12.52
CA ARG A 19 -15.85 -6.26 -13.03
C ARG A 19 -16.41 -4.98 -12.36
N PRO A 20 -15.58 -4.14 -11.71
CA PRO A 20 -16.04 -2.91 -11.06
C PRO A 20 -16.22 -1.76 -12.07
N ARG A 21 -17.34 -1.75 -12.81
CA ARG A 21 -17.56 -0.82 -13.94
C ARG A 21 -17.49 0.66 -13.54
N TRP A 22 -18.10 1.04 -12.42
CA TRP A 22 -18.09 2.44 -11.97
C TRP A 22 -16.69 2.94 -11.63
N ALA A 23 -15.90 2.13 -10.93
CA ALA A 23 -14.51 2.48 -10.61
C ALA A 23 -13.68 2.61 -11.89
N LEU A 24 -13.84 1.68 -12.85
CA LEU A 24 -13.15 1.71 -14.14
C LEU A 24 -13.52 2.94 -14.96
N SER A 25 -14.81 3.28 -15.06
CA SER A 25 -15.24 4.46 -15.81
C SER A 25 -14.66 5.75 -15.24
N ILE A 26 -14.65 5.90 -13.91
CA ILE A 26 -14.09 7.08 -13.24
C ILE A 26 -12.59 7.20 -13.51
N THR A 27 -11.82 6.11 -13.37
CA THR A 27 -10.37 6.15 -13.60
C THR A 27 -10.03 6.34 -15.08
N SER A 28 -10.79 5.75 -16.01
CA SER A 28 -10.61 5.97 -17.45
C SER A 28 -10.87 7.42 -17.86
N VAL A 29 -11.97 8.02 -17.37
CA VAL A 29 -12.27 9.44 -17.66
C VAL A 29 -11.18 10.35 -17.10
N ALA A 30 -10.72 10.11 -15.88
CA ALA A 30 -9.62 10.87 -15.29
C ALA A 30 -8.33 10.71 -16.12
N GLY A 31 -7.99 9.50 -16.54
CA GLY A 31 -6.80 9.23 -17.36
C GLY A 31 -6.84 9.95 -18.71
N VAL A 32 -7.98 9.91 -19.41
CA VAL A 32 -8.17 10.63 -20.68
C VAL A 32 -8.06 12.15 -20.47
N PHE A 33 -8.65 12.67 -19.40
CA PHE A 33 -8.55 14.09 -19.06
C PHE A 33 -7.10 14.54 -18.82
N PHE A 34 -6.33 13.79 -18.03
CA PHE A 34 -4.92 14.12 -17.79
C PHE A 34 -4.05 13.96 -19.05
N ALA A 35 -4.32 12.95 -19.88
CA ALA A 35 -3.64 12.81 -21.16
C ALA A 35 -3.94 14.01 -22.09
N TYR A 36 -5.19 14.48 -22.12
CA TYR A 36 -5.55 15.67 -22.89
C TYR A 36 -4.85 16.94 -22.36
N LEU A 37 -4.75 17.13 -21.04
CA LEU A 37 -4.04 18.26 -20.44
C LEU A 37 -2.57 18.33 -20.87
N SER A 38 -1.91 17.18 -21.09
CA SER A 38 -0.51 17.15 -21.53
C SER A 38 -0.28 17.66 -22.97
N LEU A 39 -1.32 17.78 -23.79
CA LEU A 39 -1.22 18.23 -25.19
C LEU A 39 -1.27 19.75 -25.35
N ASN A 40 -1.67 20.50 -24.32
CA ASN A 40 -1.75 21.96 -24.37
C ASN A 40 -0.40 22.64 -24.11
N GLU A 41 -0.23 23.87 -24.60
CA GLU A 41 0.90 24.71 -24.24
C GLU A 41 0.93 24.95 -22.72
N GLY A 42 2.01 24.56 -22.05
CA GLY A 42 2.12 24.56 -20.58
C GLY A 42 1.62 23.28 -19.90
N GLY A 43 1.11 22.29 -20.63
CA GLY A 43 0.65 21.01 -20.08
C GLY A 43 1.74 20.22 -19.35
N ASN A 44 2.99 20.34 -19.79
CA ASN A 44 4.14 19.71 -19.13
C ASN A 44 4.38 20.27 -17.72
N GLU A 45 4.19 21.57 -17.53
CA GLU A 45 4.33 22.21 -16.21
C GLU A 45 3.27 21.65 -15.27
N ALA A 46 1.98 21.71 -15.65
CA ALA A 46 0.90 21.17 -14.83
C ALA A 46 1.09 19.68 -14.50
N LEU A 47 1.56 18.88 -15.46
CA LEU A 47 1.89 17.48 -15.23
C LEU A 47 3.00 17.29 -14.19
N ASN A 48 4.06 18.10 -14.25
CA ASN A 48 5.15 18.04 -13.28
C ASN A 48 4.70 18.38 -11.85
N TRP A 49 3.73 19.29 -11.71
CA TRP A 49 3.08 19.55 -10.41
C TRP A 49 2.35 18.30 -9.88
N PHE A 50 1.57 17.62 -10.72
CA PHE A 50 0.89 16.38 -10.30
C PHE A 50 1.87 15.24 -9.99
N ILE A 51 2.96 15.12 -10.74
CA ILE A 51 4.01 14.13 -10.50
C ILE A 51 4.69 14.40 -9.16
N ALA A 52 5.01 15.66 -8.84
CA ALA A 52 5.61 16.03 -7.55
C ALA A 52 4.69 15.68 -6.37
N ILE A 53 3.40 16.01 -6.47
CA ILE A 53 2.38 15.67 -5.45
C ILE A 53 2.25 14.15 -5.27
N THR A 54 2.20 13.41 -6.38
CA THR A 54 2.05 11.94 -6.36
C THR A 54 3.29 11.28 -5.77
N SER A 55 4.48 11.76 -6.12
CA SER A 55 5.76 11.25 -5.60
C SER A 55 5.88 11.47 -4.09
N ALA A 56 5.55 12.67 -3.61
CA ALA A 56 5.51 12.97 -2.18
C ALA A 56 4.53 12.07 -1.42
N SER A 57 3.35 11.81 -2.00
CA SER A 57 2.32 10.93 -1.45
C SER A 57 2.79 9.47 -1.39
N PHE A 58 3.42 8.99 -2.46
CA PHE A 58 3.95 7.64 -2.57
C PHE A 58 5.04 7.40 -1.52
N PHE A 59 6.05 8.25 -1.43
CA PHE A 59 7.14 8.10 -0.45
C PHE A 59 6.62 8.19 1.00
N SER A 60 5.70 9.10 1.28
CA SER A 60 5.06 9.19 2.61
C SER A 60 4.31 7.91 2.96
N ASN A 61 3.57 7.33 2.01
CA ASN A 61 2.85 6.08 2.23
C ASN A 61 3.78 4.90 2.52
N TRP A 62 4.91 4.78 1.80
CA TRP A 62 5.90 3.75 2.08
C TRP A 62 6.58 3.91 3.45
N ALA A 63 6.86 5.15 3.86
CA ALA A 63 7.34 5.43 5.21
C ALA A 63 6.32 4.98 6.29
N ILE A 64 5.02 5.28 6.09
CA ILE A 64 3.95 4.86 7.01
C ILE A 64 3.80 3.33 7.05
N ILE A 65 3.88 2.65 5.91
CA ILE A 65 3.84 1.18 5.84
C ILE A 65 5.02 0.59 6.61
N GLY A 66 6.24 1.10 6.40
CA GLY A 66 7.43 0.67 7.11
C GLY A 66 7.29 0.87 8.63
N TYR A 67 6.83 2.05 9.05
CA TYR A 67 6.60 2.35 10.47
C TYR A 67 5.53 1.45 11.10
N SER A 68 4.41 1.23 10.40
CA SER A 68 3.34 0.34 10.85
C SER A 68 3.84 -1.10 11.01
N ASN A 69 4.71 -1.57 10.10
CA ASN A 69 5.32 -2.89 10.21
C ASN A 69 6.24 -3.01 11.43
N LEU A 70 7.04 -1.97 11.74
CA LEU A 70 7.86 -1.95 12.95
C LEU A 70 7.00 -2.00 14.22
N ARG A 71 5.93 -1.19 14.27
CA ARG A 71 4.99 -1.18 15.42
C ARG A 71 4.28 -2.51 15.59
N PHE A 72 3.89 -3.15 14.49
CA PHE A 72 3.31 -4.49 14.50
C PHE A 72 4.26 -5.53 15.12
N ARG A 73 5.54 -5.50 14.71
CA ARG A 73 6.56 -6.38 15.31
C ARG A 73 6.82 -6.09 16.79
N GLN A 74 6.76 -4.82 17.19
CA GLN A 74 6.84 -4.44 18.61
C GLN A 74 5.64 -4.97 19.40
N ALA A 75 4.43 -4.95 18.81
CA ALA A 75 3.22 -5.48 19.45
C ALA A 75 3.31 -6.99 19.67
N LEU A 76 3.75 -7.74 18.65
CA LEU A 76 3.97 -9.19 18.77
C LEU A 76 4.95 -9.53 19.90
N LYS A 77 6.06 -8.77 20.00
CA LYS A 77 7.04 -8.95 21.08
C LYS A 77 6.48 -8.57 22.46
N ALA A 78 5.72 -7.50 22.56
CA ALA A 78 5.14 -7.04 23.82
C ALA A 78 4.07 -8.01 24.37
N GLN A 79 3.34 -8.70 23.48
CA GLN A 79 2.27 -9.64 23.82
C GLN A 79 2.73 -11.11 23.83
N ASN A 80 4.02 -11.38 23.59
CA ASN A 80 4.60 -12.72 23.44
C ASN A 80 3.83 -13.62 22.44
N ASP A 81 3.39 -13.04 21.33
CA ASP A 81 2.67 -13.76 20.29
C ASP A 81 3.63 -14.34 19.25
N HIS A 82 3.50 -15.65 19.00
CA HIS A 82 4.32 -16.43 18.08
C HIS A 82 3.79 -16.45 16.64
N LEU A 83 2.90 -15.53 16.25
CA LEU A 83 2.29 -15.45 14.91
C LEU A 83 3.29 -15.63 13.76
N LEU A 84 4.48 -15.02 13.85
CA LEU A 84 5.48 -15.12 12.79
C LEU A 84 6.13 -16.51 12.72
N ASP A 85 6.06 -17.29 13.78
CA ASP A 85 6.63 -18.63 13.94
C ASP A 85 5.60 -19.75 13.77
N GLU A 86 4.33 -19.42 13.53
CA GLU A 86 3.28 -20.41 13.24
C GLU A 86 3.60 -21.23 11.99
N GLU A 87 3.06 -22.44 11.95
CA GLU A 87 3.15 -23.33 10.80
C GLU A 87 2.52 -22.64 9.57
N TYR A 88 3.26 -22.61 8.46
CA TYR A 88 2.90 -21.84 7.24
C TYR A 88 2.83 -20.30 7.41
N GLY A 89 3.27 -19.77 8.55
CA GLY A 89 3.40 -18.33 8.78
C GLY A 89 4.41 -17.68 7.83
N TRP A 90 4.05 -16.55 7.22
CA TRP A 90 4.96 -15.83 6.32
C TRP A 90 6.06 -15.11 7.09
N LYS A 91 7.32 -15.51 6.85
CA LYS A 91 8.51 -14.84 7.37
C LYS A 91 9.16 -13.99 6.28
N ALA A 92 9.38 -12.72 6.57
CA ALA A 92 10.11 -11.83 5.67
C ALA A 92 11.58 -12.29 5.54
N ALA A 93 12.08 -12.41 4.31
CA ALA A 93 13.42 -12.92 4.03
C ALA A 93 14.55 -12.16 4.76
N MET A 94 14.43 -10.83 4.91
CA MET A 94 15.39 -9.99 5.66
C MET A 94 14.85 -9.52 7.02
N GLY A 95 13.77 -10.13 7.53
CA GLY A 95 13.23 -9.86 8.86
C GLY A 95 12.96 -8.38 9.16
N ILE A 96 13.66 -7.82 10.15
CA ILE A 96 13.50 -6.44 10.64
C ILE A 96 14.22 -5.42 9.74
N PHE A 97 15.17 -5.82 8.91
CA PHE A 97 15.91 -4.90 8.05
C PHE A 97 15.02 -4.30 6.95
N THR A 98 14.06 -5.07 6.42
CA THR A 98 13.15 -4.61 5.36
C THR A 98 12.36 -3.35 5.74
N PRO A 99 11.62 -3.31 6.87
CA PRO A 99 10.88 -2.10 7.24
C PRO A 99 11.79 -0.92 7.61
N ILE A 100 12.97 -1.16 8.18
CA ILE A 100 13.95 -0.09 8.45
C ILE A 100 14.46 0.51 7.14
N TYR A 101 14.85 -0.33 6.18
CA TYR A 101 15.28 0.09 4.85
C TYR A 101 14.20 0.91 4.15
N LEU A 102 12.95 0.46 4.18
CA LEU A 102 11.82 1.19 3.60
C LEU A 102 11.67 2.60 4.18
N ILE A 103 11.77 2.75 5.51
CA ILE A 103 11.68 4.05 6.17
C ILE A 103 12.86 4.95 5.77
N ILE A 104 14.08 4.41 5.79
CA ILE A 104 15.29 5.18 5.45
C ILE A 104 15.22 5.69 4.02
N VAL A 105 14.93 4.81 3.06
CA VAL A 105 14.86 5.18 1.63
C VAL A 105 13.72 6.16 1.39
N SER A 106 12.55 5.94 1.97
CA SER A 106 11.41 6.84 1.80
C SER A 106 11.68 8.22 2.39
N THR A 107 12.33 8.28 3.56
CA THR A 107 12.72 9.55 4.21
C THR A 107 13.78 10.28 3.39
N LEU A 108 14.77 9.55 2.87
CA LEU A 108 15.79 10.12 1.99
C LEU A 108 15.17 10.72 0.73
N LEU A 109 14.24 10.02 0.09
CA LEU A 109 13.54 10.51 -1.11
C LEU A 109 12.68 11.75 -0.81
N LEU A 110 12.05 11.82 0.36
CA LEU A 110 11.35 13.04 0.81
C LEU A 110 12.32 14.21 1.02
N VAL A 111 13.50 13.97 1.60
CA VAL A 111 14.54 14.99 1.74
C VAL A 111 15.05 15.44 0.37
N CYS A 112 15.20 14.53 -0.60
CA CYS A 112 15.56 14.88 -1.97
C CYS A 112 14.49 15.78 -2.62
N LEU A 113 13.20 15.52 -2.42
CA LEU A 113 12.14 16.41 -2.91
C LEU A 113 12.22 17.80 -2.29
N LEU A 114 12.49 17.91 -0.99
CA LEU A 114 12.69 19.19 -0.31
C LEU A 114 13.95 19.91 -0.80
N TYR A 115 15.03 19.17 -1.07
CA TYR A 115 16.25 19.72 -1.65
C TYR A 115 15.98 20.30 -3.04
N LEU A 116 15.24 19.60 -3.91
CA LEU A 116 14.86 20.09 -5.23
C LEU A 116 13.95 21.33 -5.16
N ALA A 117 13.17 21.48 -4.09
CA ALA A 117 12.36 22.68 -3.85
C ALA A 117 13.23 23.92 -3.55
N ILE A 118 14.32 23.75 -2.81
CA ILE A 118 15.20 24.84 -2.35
C ILE A 118 16.30 25.16 -3.38
N SER A 119 16.94 24.12 -3.92
CA SER A 119 18.05 24.20 -4.85
C SER A 119 17.72 23.39 -6.10
N PRO A 120 16.96 23.97 -7.06
CA PRO A 120 16.68 23.30 -8.31
C PRO A 120 17.99 23.04 -9.07
N SER A 121 18.10 21.85 -9.68
CA SER A 121 19.27 21.48 -10.47
C SER A 121 19.40 22.38 -11.70
N GLY A 122 20.26 23.40 -11.61
CA GLY A 122 20.60 24.30 -12.72
C GLY A 122 20.01 25.72 -12.65
N GLY A 123 19.47 26.17 -11.50
CA GLY A 123 18.89 27.51 -11.38
C GLY A 123 18.94 28.12 -9.98
N SER A 124 18.49 29.37 -9.88
CA SER A 124 18.27 30.07 -8.62
C SER A 124 16.94 29.67 -7.98
N PHE A 125 16.80 29.90 -6.67
CA PHE A 125 15.55 29.68 -5.94
C PHE A 125 14.40 30.47 -6.58
N THR A 126 13.34 29.79 -6.99
CA THR A 126 12.12 30.40 -7.52
C THR A 126 10.91 29.94 -6.71
N ALA A 127 10.00 30.87 -6.41
CA ALA A 127 8.80 30.57 -5.63
C ALA A 127 7.92 29.46 -6.26
N PRO A 128 7.66 29.43 -7.59
CA PRO A 128 6.86 28.37 -8.21
C PRO A 128 7.45 26.98 -8.00
N ASN A 129 8.78 26.82 -8.16
CA ASN A 129 9.46 25.55 -7.96
C ASN A 129 9.39 25.08 -6.49
N PHE A 130 9.54 26.01 -5.55
CA PHE A 130 9.42 25.68 -4.12
C PHE A 130 8.03 25.12 -3.79
N PHE A 131 6.97 25.77 -4.28
CA PHE A 131 5.61 25.30 -4.04
C PHE A 131 5.30 24.00 -4.77
N GLN A 132 5.80 23.80 -5.99
CA GLN A 132 5.60 22.57 -6.76
C GLN A 132 6.03 21.32 -5.99
N TYR A 133 7.22 21.34 -5.39
CA TYR A 133 7.77 20.19 -4.67
C TYR A 133 7.32 20.13 -3.19
N THR A 134 6.87 21.23 -2.60
CA THR A 134 6.50 21.30 -1.18
C THR A 134 4.99 21.11 -0.95
N ILE A 135 4.13 21.45 -1.92
CA ILE A 135 2.68 21.41 -1.76
C ILE A 135 2.17 19.99 -1.46
N GLY A 136 2.76 18.96 -2.09
CA GLY A 136 2.41 17.58 -1.83
C GLY A 136 2.60 17.20 -0.36
N LEU A 137 3.73 17.59 0.24
CA LEU A 137 4.02 17.34 1.65
C LEU A 137 3.07 18.14 2.56
N LEU A 138 2.80 19.41 2.23
CA LEU A 138 1.87 20.24 3.00
C LEU A 138 0.46 19.65 3.00
N LEU A 139 -0.05 19.19 1.85
CA LEU A 139 -1.36 18.56 1.77
C LEU A 139 -1.42 17.31 2.66
N ILE A 140 -0.41 16.44 2.60
CA ILE A 140 -0.36 15.23 3.43
C ILE A 140 -0.40 15.60 4.92
N ILE A 141 0.38 16.58 5.35
CA ILE A 141 0.43 17.03 6.75
C ILE A 141 -0.94 17.61 7.15
N VAL A 142 -1.48 18.56 6.38
CA VAL A 142 -2.74 19.23 6.69
C VAL A 142 -3.89 18.22 6.76
N PHE A 143 -4.07 17.38 5.75
CA PHE A 143 -5.15 16.38 5.76
C PHE A 143 -4.97 15.35 6.89
N SER A 144 -3.72 14.95 7.19
CA SER A 144 -3.45 14.03 8.30
C SER A 144 -3.78 14.66 9.66
N LEU A 145 -3.42 15.93 9.87
CA LEU A 145 -3.75 16.67 11.09
C LEU A 145 -5.26 16.90 11.19
N THR A 146 -5.92 17.36 10.13
CA THR A 146 -7.37 17.55 10.09
C THR A 146 -8.10 16.26 10.42
N TYR A 147 -7.70 15.13 9.83
CA TYR A 147 -8.27 13.83 10.15
C TYR A 147 -8.08 13.47 11.63
N LYS A 148 -6.87 13.67 12.16
CA LYS A 148 -6.56 13.37 13.57
C LYS A 148 -7.31 14.27 14.56
N VAL A 149 -7.52 15.55 14.22
CA VAL A 149 -8.30 16.49 15.03
C VAL A 149 -9.79 16.13 15.02
N ILE A 150 -10.36 15.80 13.85
CA ILE A 150 -11.78 15.43 13.72
C ILE A 150 -12.06 14.08 14.37
N ARG A 151 -11.25 13.06 14.07
CA ARG A 151 -11.47 11.68 14.55
C ARG A 151 -10.86 11.41 15.92
N ARG A 152 -10.05 12.34 16.46
CA ARG A 152 -9.38 12.23 17.77
C ARG A 152 -8.73 10.87 18.00
N THR A 153 -8.05 10.36 16.98
CA THR A 153 -7.43 9.03 17.04
C THR A 153 -6.22 9.05 17.96
N LYS A 154 -6.18 8.10 18.90
CA LYS A 154 -5.06 7.89 19.82
C LYS A 154 -3.98 7.05 19.16
N TRP A 155 -2.72 7.28 19.54
CA TRP A 155 -1.65 6.34 19.22
C TRP A 155 -1.90 5.03 19.95
N VAL A 156 -1.88 3.92 19.21
CA VAL A 156 -2.11 2.59 19.79
C VAL A 156 -0.82 2.11 20.47
N ASP A 157 -0.94 1.73 21.74
CA ASP A 157 0.11 1.08 22.52
C ASP A 157 0.37 -0.33 21.96
N PRO A 158 1.62 -0.76 21.68
CA PRO A 158 1.88 -2.11 21.19
C PRO A 158 1.42 -3.19 22.17
N ALA A 159 1.40 -2.89 23.47
CA ALA A 159 0.97 -3.85 24.50
C ALA A 159 -0.54 -4.13 24.45
N THR A 160 -1.35 -3.17 23.98
CA THR A 160 -2.82 -3.30 23.91
C THR A 160 -3.34 -3.36 22.47
N ALA A 161 -2.45 -3.48 21.49
CA ALA A 161 -2.84 -3.57 20.09
C ALA A 161 -3.63 -4.85 19.85
N ASP A 162 -4.74 -4.77 19.12
CA ASP A 162 -5.53 -5.96 18.80
C ASP A 162 -4.81 -6.80 17.72
N LEU A 163 -4.35 -7.99 18.12
CA LEU A 163 -3.70 -8.98 17.25
C LEU A 163 -4.60 -10.18 16.94
N THR A 164 -5.82 -10.19 17.47
CA THR A 164 -6.70 -11.37 17.45
C THR A 164 -7.91 -11.19 16.53
N ALA A 165 -8.44 -9.98 16.40
CA ALA A 165 -9.62 -9.74 15.56
C ALA A 165 -9.35 -10.09 14.09
N GLY A 166 -10.16 -10.99 13.54
CA GLY A 166 -10.05 -11.43 12.14
C GLY A 166 -8.84 -12.30 11.84
N ARG A 167 -8.13 -12.81 12.87
CA ARG A 167 -7.04 -13.78 12.68
C ARG A 167 -7.61 -15.08 12.13
N ASN A 168 -7.21 -15.43 10.92
CA ASN A 168 -7.56 -16.71 10.30
C ASN A 168 -6.62 -17.78 10.86
N VAL A 169 -7.09 -18.55 11.84
CA VAL A 169 -6.38 -19.73 12.34
C VAL A 169 -6.58 -20.86 11.36
N LEU A 170 -5.47 -21.44 10.86
CA LEU A 170 -5.52 -22.56 9.92
C LEU A 170 -6.24 -23.74 10.57
N ARG A 171 -7.23 -24.28 9.86
CA ARG A 171 -7.94 -25.49 10.28
C ARG A 171 -7.09 -26.72 9.97
N VAL A 172 -7.30 -27.80 10.72
CA VAL A 172 -6.59 -29.08 10.51
C VAL A 172 -6.68 -29.56 9.05
N ASN A 173 -7.86 -29.44 8.41
CA ASN A 173 -8.04 -29.81 7.00
C ASN A 173 -7.20 -28.93 6.04
N GLU A 174 -7.05 -27.64 6.34
CA GLU A 174 -6.25 -26.72 5.54
C GLU A 174 -4.76 -27.02 5.67
N ILE A 175 -4.30 -27.35 6.88
CA ILE A 175 -2.92 -27.79 7.14
C ILE A 175 -2.63 -29.06 6.34
N HIS A 176 -3.52 -30.06 6.37
CA HIS A 176 -3.36 -31.28 5.56
C HIS A 176 -3.33 -31.01 4.06
N TYR A 177 -4.14 -30.07 3.57
CA TYR A 177 -4.11 -29.65 2.17
C TYR A 177 -2.78 -28.97 1.81
N LEU A 178 -2.30 -28.06 2.66
CA LEU A 178 -1.03 -27.35 2.49
C LEU A 178 0.16 -28.31 2.55
N ASP A 179 0.15 -29.31 3.43
CA ASP A 179 1.14 -30.38 3.50
C ASP A 179 1.20 -31.18 2.20
N GLY A 180 0.02 -31.55 1.68
CA GLY A 180 -0.09 -32.24 0.39
C GLY A 180 0.47 -31.40 -0.76
N TYR A 181 0.11 -30.11 -0.79
CA TYR A 181 0.59 -29.15 -1.78
C TYR A 181 2.12 -28.93 -1.69
N ALA A 182 2.66 -28.85 -0.48
CA ALA A 182 4.08 -28.66 -0.18
C ALA A 182 4.95 -29.87 -0.53
N ARG A 183 4.37 -31.04 -0.81
CA ARG A 183 5.08 -32.23 -1.30
C ARG A 183 5.18 -32.29 -2.83
N LEU A 184 4.37 -31.51 -3.56
CA LEU A 184 4.38 -31.53 -5.02
C LEU A 184 5.67 -30.93 -5.59
N PRO A 185 6.18 -31.38 -6.75
CA PRO A 185 7.29 -30.71 -7.43
C PRO A 185 6.86 -29.30 -7.90
N THR A 186 7.81 -28.36 -7.95
CA THR A 186 7.56 -26.92 -8.17
C THR A 186 6.74 -26.63 -9.43
N TRP A 187 6.94 -27.39 -10.51
CA TRP A 187 6.18 -27.22 -11.77
C TRP A 187 4.68 -27.55 -11.63
N ARG A 188 4.31 -28.50 -10.74
CA ARG A 188 2.89 -28.79 -10.47
C ARG A 188 2.25 -27.71 -9.62
N ARG A 189 3.01 -27.13 -8.68
CA ARG A 189 2.54 -26.02 -7.83
C ARG A 189 2.22 -24.79 -8.67
N THR A 190 3.11 -24.42 -9.57
CA THR A 190 2.89 -23.27 -10.45
C THR A 190 1.68 -23.48 -11.37
N LEU A 191 1.51 -24.67 -11.95
CA LEU A 191 0.33 -25.01 -12.75
C LEU A 191 -0.99 -24.90 -11.96
N LEU A 192 -1.02 -25.47 -10.75
CA LEU A 192 -2.19 -25.38 -9.86
C LEU A 192 -2.50 -23.94 -9.45
N SER A 193 -1.47 -23.12 -9.20
CA SER A 193 -1.66 -21.70 -8.84
C SER A 193 -2.26 -20.86 -9.97
N VAL A 194 -2.07 -21.27 -11.22
CA VAL A 194 -2.62 -20.62 -12.42
C VAL A 194 -4.02 -21.19 -12.77
N GLY A 195 -4.54 -22.14 -11.99
CA GLY A 195 -5.82 -22.80 -12.24
C GLY A 195 -5.77 -23.83 -13.38
N LEU A 196 -4.58 -24.13 -13.90
CA LEU A 196 -4.35 -25.14 -14.92
C LEU A 196 -4.10 -26.47 -14.22
N SER A 197 -5.17 -27.12 -13.76
CA SER A 197 -5.07 -28.46 -13.20
C SER A 197 -4.80 -29.47 -14.32
N PRO A 198 -3.76 -30.33 -14.22
CA PRO A 198 -3.65 -31.48 -15.10
C PRO A 198 -4.86 -32.38 -14.86
N ALA A 199 -5.57 -32.77 -15.92
CA ALA A 199 -6.73 -33.65 -15.85
C ALA A 199 -6.38 -34.92 -15.04
N GLY A 200 -6.81 -35.00 -13.78
CA GLY A 200 -6.53 -36.14 -12.90
C GLY A 200 -6.37 -35.86 -11.40
N GLY A 201 -6.41 -34.61 -10.94
CA GLY A 201 -6.42 -34.30 -9.49
C GLY A 201 -7.79 -34.47 -8.84
N PRO A 202 -7.88 -34.93 -7.57
CA PRO A 202 -9.15 -35.11 -6.87
C PRO A 202 -9.92 -33.80 -6.82
N LYS A 203 -11.21 -33.86 -7.20
CA LYS A 203 -12.13 -32.72 -7.15
C LYS A 203 -12.23 -32.24 -5.70
N SER A 204 -11.94 -30.97 -5.46
CA SER A 204 -12.26 -30.30 -4.21
C SER A 204 -13.77 -30.25 -4.05
N GLU A 205 -14.31 -30.93 -3.04
CA GLU A 205 -15.66 -30.70 -2.51
C GLU A 205 -15.69 -29.45 -1.62
#